data_AF-A0A4Q4D778-F1
#
_entry.id   AF-A0A4Q4D778-F1
#
_cell.length_a   1.000
_cell.length_b   1.000
_cell.length_c   1.000
_cell.angle_alpha   90.00
_cell.angle_beta   90.00
_cell.angle_gamma   90.00
#
_symmetry.space_group_name_H-M   'P 1'
#
loop_
_entity.id
_entity.type
_entity.pdbx_description
1 polymer ?
#
loop_
_entity_poly.entity_id
_entity_poly.type
_entity_poly.pdbx_seq_one_letter_code
_entity_poly.pdbx_strand_id
1 'polypeptide(L)'
;MREVEVVGVRVEMPTNQPLVLLRELEGTRYLPIWIGAVEASAIAFAQQGTRSPRPLTHELMNQVITELGDELGDALVHELVRE
;
A
#
# COMPACT_ATOMS: atom_id res chain seq x y z
N MET A 1 -4.22 17.85 5.69
CA MET A 1 -4.01 16.41 5.46
C MET A 1 -3.19 15.87 6.63
N ARG A 2 -3.26 14.57 6.92
CA ARG A 2 -2.55 13.97 8.05
C ARG A 2 -1.60 12.93 7.47
N GLU A 3 -0.31 13.09 7.77
CA GLU A 3 0.68 12.11 7.34
C GLU A 3 0.47 10.80 8.09
N VAL A 4 0.55 9.72 7.33
CA VAL A 4 0.35 8.37 7.82
C VAL A 4 1.48 7.50 7.33
N GLU A 5 1.83 6.50 8.12
CA GLU A 5 2.75 5.45 7.70
C GLU A 5 2.01 4.12 7.52
N VAL A 6 2.54 3.30 6.62
CA VAL A 6 2.08 1.92 6.43
C VAL A 6 2.71 1.04 7.51
N VAL A 7 1.92 0.62 8.50
CA VAL A 7 2.34 -0.34 9.54
C VAL A 7 2.55 -1.73 8.94
N GLY A 8 1.83 -2.02 7.86
CA GLY A 8 1.98 -3.23 7.05
C GLY A 8 0.66 -3.90 6.71
N VAL A 9 0.77 -5.05 6.06
CA VAL A 9 -0.36 -5.90 5.68
C VAL A 9 -0.65 -6.91 6.81
N ARG A 10 -1.92 -7.09 7.14
CA ARG A 10 -2.41 -8.06 8.13
C ARG A 10 -3.55 -8.86 7.54
N VAL A 11 -3.85 -10.00 8.15
CA VAL A 11 -5.02 -10.83 7.81
C VAL A 11 -5.95 -10.81 9.01
N GLU A 12 -7.19 -10.38 8.79
CA GLU A 12 -8.23 -10.38 9.81
C GLU A 12 -8.81 -11.79 9.97
N MET A 13 -8.92 -12.24 11.22
CA MET A 13 -9.55 -13.51 11.57
C MET A 13 -10.96 -13.25 12.13
N PRO A 14 -11.97 -14.09 11.79
CA PRO A 14 -11.87 -15.36 11.06
C PRO A 14 -12.11 -15.23 9.55
N THR A 15 -12.37 -14.02 9.03
CA THR A 15 -12.76 -13.79 7.64
C THR A 15 -11.64 -14.06 6.64
N ASN A 16 -10.39 -14.14 7.10
CA ASN A 16 -9.18 -14.25 6.29
C ASN A 16 -9.05 -13.12 5.25
N GLN A 17 -9.64 -11.96 5.53
CA GLN A 17 -9.54 -10.81 4.64
C GLN A 17 -8.26 -10.02 4.92
N PRO A 18 -7.46 -9.70 3.89
CA PRO A 18 -6.28 -8.90 4.09
C PRO A 18 -6.62 -7.41 4.22
N LEU A 19 -5.89 -6.72 5.08
CA LEU A 19 -5.98 -5.29 5.28
C LEU A 19 -4.60 -4.66 5.33
N VAL A 20 -4.48 -3.43 4.85
CA VAL A 20 -3.35 -2.56 5.16
C VAL A 20 -3.72 -1.67 6.34
N LEU A 21 -2.83 -1.59 7.32
CA LEU A 21 -3.02 -0.77 8.50
C LEU A 21 -2.20 0.51 8.38
N LEU A 22 -2.88 1.65 8.35
CA LEU A 22 -2.25 2.97 8.37
C LEU A 22 -2.26 3.54 9.78
N ARG A 23 -1.14 4.11 10.22
CA ARG A 23 -1.01 4.82 11.50
C ARG A 23 -0.73 6.29 11.26
N GLU A 24 -1.47 7.16 11.92
CA GLU A 24 -1.18 8.59 11.95
C GLU A 24 0.15 8.87 12.65
N LEU A 25 1.06 9.63 12.02
CA LEU A 25 2.39 9.91 12.58
C LEU A 25 2.31 10.72 13.89
N GLU A 26 1.47 11.75 13.91
CA GLU A 26 1.29 12.65 15.05
C GLU A 26 0.00 12.36 15.84
N GLY A 27 -0.33 11.07 16.02
CA GLY A 27 -1.56 10.68 16.70
C GLY A 27 -1.60 9.23 17.15
N THR A 28 -2.76 8.80 17.63
CA THR A 28 -3.00 7.42 18.10
C THR A 28 -3.99 6.66 17.23
N ARG A 29 -4.45 7.27 16.13
CA ARG A 29 -5.48 6.71 15.27
C ARG A 29 -4.88 5.76 14.25
N TYR A 30 -5.65 4.71 13.98
CA TYR A 30 -5.37 3.73 12.95
C TYR A 30 -6.52 3.72 11.95
N LEU A 31 -6.19 3.59 10.67
CA LEU A 31 -7.14 3.39 9.59
C LEU A 31 -6.86 2.03 8.93
N PRO A 32 -7.69 1.01 9.19
CA PRO A 32 -7.64 -0.22 8.41
C PRO A 32 -8.29 0.01 7.04
N ILE A 33 -7.62 -0.43 5.98
CA ILE A 33 -8.18 -0.48 4.62
C ILE A 33 -8.12 -1.93 4.16
N TRP A 34 -9.28 -2.57 4.02
CA TRP A 34 -9.38 -3.90 3.44
C TRP A 34 -9.04 -3.82 1.95
N ILE A 35 -8.19 -4.73 1.50
CA ILE A 35 -7.69 -4.80 0.13
C ILE A 35 -7.86 -6.22 -0.39
N GLY A 36 -7.67 -6.44 -1.69
CA GLY A 36 -7.66 -7.79 -2.25
C GLY A 36 -6.38 -8.55 -1.93
N ALA A 37 -6.42 -9.87 -2.13
CA ALA A 37 -5.29 -10.76 -1.87
C ALA A 37 -4.08 -10.48 -2.77
N VAL A 38 -4.32 -9.99 -4.00
CA VAL A 38 -3.27 -9.68 -4.97
C VAL A 38 -2.52 -8.42 -4.54
N GLU A 39 -3.24 -7.38 -4.13
CA GLU A 39 -2.67 -6.13 -3.61
C GLU A 39 -1.88 -6.39 -2.33
N ALA A 40 -2.47 -7.17 -1.41
CA ALA A 40 -1.82 -7.58 -0.16
C ALA A 40 -0.48 -8.28 -0.41
N SER A 41 -0.46 -9.21 -1.37
CA SER A 41 0.75 -9.94 -1.75
C SER A 41 1.80 -9.02 -2.39
N ALA A 42 1.37 -8.10 -3.26
CA ALA A 42 2.28 -7.14 -3.89
C ALA A 42 2.95 -6.20 -2.87
N ILE A 43 2.18 -5.66 -1.91
CA ILE A 43 2.71 -4.82 -0.84
C ILE A 43 3.66 -5.63 0.06
N ALA A 44 3.29 -6.86 0.43
CA ALA A 44 4.13 -7.72 1.26
C ALA A 44 5.49 -8.03 0.58
N PHE A 45 5.50 -8.33 -0.72
CA PHE A 45 6.75 -8.55 -1.46
C PHE A 45 7.63 -7.29 -1.50
N ALA A 46 7.03 -6.12 -1.72
CA ALA A 46 7.74 -4.85 -1.69
C ALA A 46 8.35 -4.57 -0.30
N GLN A 47 7.60 -4.79 0.78
CA GLN A 47 8.09 -4.62 2.16
C GLN A 47 9.22 -5.59 2.52
N GLN A 48 9.25 -6.78 1.94
CA GLN A 48 10.32 -7.75 2.12
C GLN A 48 11.59 -7.42 1.32
N GLY A 49 11.55 -6.43 0.42
CA GLY A 49 12.66 -6.09 -0.47
C GLY A 49 13.04 -7.22 -1.43
N THR A 50 12.10 -8.13 -1.73
CA THR A 50 12.35 -9.29 -2.59
C THR A 50 12.51 -8.81 -4.03
N ARG A 51 13.68 -9.03 -4.63
CA ARG A 51 13.89 -8.73 -6.06
C ARG A 51 13.31 -9.85 -6.92
N SER A 52 12.33 -9.48 -7.72
CA SER A 52 11.75 -10.33 -8.75
C SER A 52 12.69 -10.44 -9.97
N PRO A 53 12.71 -11.56 -10.72
CA PRO A 53 13.52 -11.70 -11.94
C PRO A 53 13.03 -10.82 -13.10
N ARG A 54 11.78 -10.35 -13.00
CA ARG A 54 11.12 -9.42 -13.93
C ARG A 54 10.29 -8.47 -13.09
N PRO A 55 10.25 -7.17 -13.41
CA PRO A 55 9.55 -6.18 -12.60
C PRO A 55 8.09 -6.56 -12.44
N LEU A 56 7.59 -6.50 -11.19
CA LEU A 56 6.17 -6.58 -10.87
C LEU A 56 5.44 -5.35 -11.42
N THR A 57 4.10 -5.40 -11.48
CA THR A 57 3.29 -4.34 -12.09
C THR A 57 3.59 -2.94 -11.52
N HIS A 58 3.75 -2.83 -10.20
CA HIS A 58 4.05 -1.56 -9.53
C HIS A 58 5.50 -1.11 -9.77
N GLU A 59 6.45 -2.04 -9.89
CA GLU A 59 7.84 -1.72 -10.23
C GLU A 59 7.94 -1.22 -11.68
N LEU A 60 7.25 -1.89 -12.61
CA LEU A 60 7.18 -1.47 -14.00
C LEU A 60 6.51 -0.09 -14.14
N MET A 61 5.41 0.15 -13.41
CA MET A 61 4.74 1.45 -13.42
C MET A 61 5.67 2.56 -12.91
N ASN A 62 6.39 2.33 -11.81
CA ASN A 62 7.37 3.28 -11.30
C ASN A 62 8.49 3.55 -12.32
N GLN A 63 9.01 2.50 -12.97
CA GLN A 63 10.01 2.66 -14.03
C GLN A 63 9.48 3.52 -15.19
N VAL A 64 8.25 3.31 -15.65
CA VAL A 64 7.66 4.13 -16.71
C VAL A 64 7.58 5.61 -16.32
N ILE A 65 7.16 5.91 -15.09
CA ILE A 65 7.10 7.29 -14.58
C ILE A 65 8.50 7.92 -14.57
N THR A 66 9.48 7.20 -14.02
CA THR A 66 10.87 7.68 -13.95
C THR A 66 11.52 7.88 -15.32
N GLU A 67 11.29 6.97 -16.27
CA GLU A 67 11.83 7.08 -17.63
C GLU A 67 11.22 8.26 -18.43
N LEU A 68 10.04 8.73 -18.03
CA LEU A 68 9.43 9.95 -18.59
C LEU A 68 9.94 11.24 -17.93
N GLY A 69 10.86 11.13 -16.95
CA GLY A 69 11.46 12.27 -16.27
C GLY A 69 10.65 12.81 -15.10
N ASP A 70 9.77 11.98 -14.52
CA ASP A 70 8.90 12.35 -13.40
C ASP A 70 9.10 11.41 -12.19
N GLU A 71 8.54 11.74 -11.05
CA GLU A 71 8.58 10.93 -9.83
C GLU A 71 7.23 10.90 -9.09
N LEU A 72 6.96 9.80 -8.39
CA LEU A 72 5.78 9.70 -7.54
C LEU A 72 5.98 10.58 -6.29
N GLY A 73 5.26 11.71 -6.22
CA GLY A 73 5.30 12.61 -5.07
C GLY A 73 4.53 12.07 -3.86
N ASP A 74 3.20 12.10 -3.93
CA ASP A 74 2.32 11.76 -2.80
C ASP A 74 1.18 10.82 -3.21
N ALA A 75 0.73 10.00 -2.26
CA ALA A 75 -0.51 9.21 -2.38
C ALA A 75 -1.54 9.70 -1.35
N LEU A 76 -2.75 10.02 -1.81
CA LEU A 76 -3.82 10.59 -0.98
C LEU A 76 -5.04 9.66 -0.88
N VAL A 77 -5.37 9.25 0.34
CA VAL A 77 -6.68 8.67 0.65
C VAL A 77 -7.63 9.82 1.03
N HIS A 78 -8.47 10.25 0.09
CA HIS A 78 -9.32 11.45 0.26
C HIS A 78 -10.77 11.15 0.66
N GLU A 79 -11.29 9.97 0.36
CA GLU A 79 -12.69 9.63 0.57
C GLU A 79 -12.87 8.17 0.98
N LEU A 80 -13.89 7.93 1.81
CA LEU A 80 -14.38 6.59 2.16
C LEU A 80 -15.84 6.50 1.72
N VAL A 81 -16.09 5.77 0.64
CA VAL A 81 -17.43 5.56 0.11
C VAL A 81 -18.04 4.35 0.83
N ARG A 82 -19.29 4.47 1.27
CA ARG A 82 -20.10 3.32 1.71
C ARG A 82 -20.89 2.82 0.51
N GLU A 83 -20.78 1.53 0.20
CA GLU A 83 -21.74 0.85 -0.67
C GLU A 83 -23.10 0.68 0.03
#